data_AF-A0A8S3QJ53-F1
#
_entry.id   AF-A0A8S3QJ53-F1
#
_cell.length_a   1.000
_cell.length_b   1.000
_cell.length_c   1.000
_cell.angle_alpha   90.00
_cell.angle_beta   90.00
_cell.angle_gamma   90.00
#
_symmetry.space_group_name_H-M   'P 1'
#
loop_
_entity.id
_entity.type
_entity.pdbx_description
1 polymer ?
#
loop_
_entity_poly.entity_id
_entity_poly.type
_entity_poly.pdbx_seq_one_letter_code
_entity_poly.pdbx_strand_id
1 'polypeptide(L)'
;MVKVDSTCDSELQNGLFQDLLNMMMKIKGSSSAQPSTCSCKKNVIAFTTSLSAKKSIGSGAVVQFDKVWTNEGKGYDPNSGIFTAPRQGFYQISGTTMSAHGKYFHSYLMKNNEKTVGLYTGEGSDTGSANIVLKLKKGDRVYIKHRSGTEAIYSDGDH
;
A
#
# COMPACT_ATOMS: atom_id res chain seq x y z
N MET A 1 -4.79 -12.99 -3.63
CA MET A 1 -5.18 -12.24 -4.85
C MET A 1 -6.69 -12.28 -4.96
N VAL A 2 -7.38 -11.19 -4.65
CA VAL A 2 -8.82 -11.05 -4.92
C VAL A 2 -8.93 -9.95 -5.95
N LYS A 3 -9.29 -10.32 -7.18
CA LYS A 3 -9.66 -9.36 -8.21
C LYS A 3 -11.07 -8.90 -7.87
N VAL A 4 -11.18 -7.77 -7.17
CA VAL A 4 -12.45 -7.07 -7.07
C VAL A 4 -12.56 -6.24 -8.33
N ASP A 5 -13.19 -6.82 -9.35
CA ASP A 5 -13.68 -6.05 -10.49
C ASP A 5 -14.84 -5.19 -9.99
N SER A 6 -14.51 -4.09 -9.31
CA SER A 6 -15.43 -2.98 -9.15
C SER A 6 -15.52 -2.29 -10.50
N THR A 7 -16.33 -2.83 -11.40
CA THR A 7 -16.94 -2.04 -12.46
C THR A 7 -17.84 -1.02 -11.77
N CYS A 8 -17.24 0.07 -11.28
CA CYS A 8 -18.01 1.29 -11.07
C CYS A 8 -18.66 1.61 -12.41
N ASP A 9 -19.97 1.79 -12.34
CA ASP A 9 -20.93 2.05 -13.40
C ASP A 9 -20.66 3.40 -14.10
N SER A 10 -19.43 3.60 -14.58
CA SER A 10 -18.95 4.84 -15.20
C SER A 10 -19.25 4.90 -16.69
N GLU A 11 -19.74 3.82 -17.30
CA GLU A 11 -20.10 3.84 -18.74
C GLU A 11 -21.46 4.51 -18.98
N LEU A 12 -22.46 4.32 -18.10
CA LEU A 12 -23.79 4.93 -18.23
C LEU A 12 -23.82 6.44 -17.93
N GLN A 13 -23.04 6.90 -16.94
CA GLN A 13 -22.96 8.34 -16.65
C GLN A 13 -22.13 9.11 -17.69
N ASN A 14 -21.13 8.48 -18.31
CA ASN A 14 -20.34 9.19 -19.32
C ASN A 14 -21.12 9.42 -20.62
N GLY A 15 -22.01 8.50 -21.03
CA GLY A 15 -22.81 8.67 -22.25
C GLY A 15 -23.78 9.85 -22.19
N LEU A 16 -24.65 9.89 -21.16
CA LEU A 16 -25.68 10.93 -21.03
C LEU A 16 -25.10 12.34 -20.87
N PHE A 17 -23.98 12.48 -20.14
CA PHE A 17 -23.32 13.78 -20.00
C PHE A 17 -22.66 14.23 -21.30
N GLN A 18 -22.10 13.30 -22.09
CA GLN A 18 -21.54 13.63 -23.41
C GLN A 18 -22.63 14.02 -24.41
N ASP A 19 -23.77 13.34 -24.39
CA ASP A 19 -24.92 13.69 -25.23
C ASP A 19 -25.50 15.06 -24.85
N LEU A 20 -25.61 15.35 -23.56
CA LEU A 20 -26.03 16.66 -23.07
C LEU A 20 -25.03 17.76 -23.44
N LEU A 21 -23.72 17.51 -23.30
CA LEU A 21 -22.65 18.43 -23.72
C LEU A 21 -22.72 18.69 -25.23
N ASN A 22 -22.91 17.66 -26.03
CA ASN A 22 -23.07 17.77 -27.48
C ASN A 22 -24.31 18.57 -27.86
N MET A 23 -25.41 18.40 -27.11
CA MET A 23 -26.64 19.19 -27.28
C MET A 23 -26.42 20.66 -26.94
N MET A 24 -25.74 20.97 -25.82
CA MET A 24 -25.43 22.35 -25.41
C MET A 24 -24.43 23.04 -26.36
N MET A 25 -23.48 22.30 -26.94
CA MET A 25 -22.53 22.84 -27.92
C MET A 25 -23.18 23.11 -29.28
N LYS A 26 -24.11 22.24 -29.72
CA LYS A 26 -24.93 22.47 -30.93
C LYS A 26 -25.82 23.71 -30.79
N ILE A 27 -26.37 23.99 -29.61
CA ILE A 27 -27.22 25.16 -29.35
C ILE A 27 -26.41 26.47 -29.37
N LYS A 28 -25.11 26.45 -29.02
CA LYS A 28 -24.26 27.66 -28.94
C LYS A 28 -23.58 28.05 -30.26
N GLY A 29 -23.74 27.30 -31.34
CA GLY A 29 -23.19 27.67 -32.66
C GLY A 29 -21.67 27.86 -32.71
N SER A 30 -20.91 27.34 -31.75
CA SER A 30 -19.46 27.54 -31.64
C SER A 30 -18.72 26.25 -32.02
N SER A 31 -18.33 26.14 -33.29
CA SER A 31 -17.45 25.08 -33.78
C SER A 31 -15.98 25.41 -33.46
N SER A 32 -15.48 25.00 -32.27
CA SER A 32 -14.02 24.81 -32.02
C SER A 32 -13.62 24.40 -30.59
N ALA A 33 -14.48 23.72 -29.81
CA ALA A 33 -14.02 23.09 -28.57
C ALA A 33 -14.06 21.57 -28.72
N GLN A 34 -12.88 20.95 -28.88
CA GLN A 34 -12.75 19.51 -28.67
C GLN A 34 -13.30 19.19 -27.27
N PRO A 35 -14.12 18.13 -27.11
CA PRO A 35 -14.53 17.69 -25.79
C PRO A 35 -13.27 17.31 -25.04
N SER A 36 -12.85 18.12 -24.07
CA SER A 36 -11.85 17.70 -23.11
C SER A 36 -12.50 16.55 -22.35
N THR A 37 -12.10 15.32 -22.67
CA THR A 37 -12.46 14.19 -21.84
C THR A 37 -11.94 14.52 -20.45
N CYS A 38 -12.85 14.77 -19.51
CA CYS A 38 -12.51 14.85 -18.10
C CYS A 38 -12.03 13.46 -17.72
N SER A 39 -10.73 13.22 -17.86
CA SER A 39 -10.07 12.04 -17.34
C SER A 39 -10.17 12.12 -15.83
N CYS A 40 -11.20 11.48 -15.26
CA CYS A 40 -11.21 11.15 -13.86
C CYS A 40 -10.06 10.18 -13.63
N LYS A 41 -8.89 10.72 -13.27
CA LYS A 41 -7.72 9.91 -12.94
C LYS A 41 -8.11 9.04 -11.74
N LYS A 42 -8.41 7.77 -12.01
CA LYS A 42 -8.60 6.76 -10.97
C LYS A 42 -7.33 6.74 -10.13
N ASN A 43 -7.55 7.01 -8.88
CA ASN A 43 -6.54 7.53 -8.00
C ASN A 43 -6.18 6.34 -7.11
N VAL A 44 -5.47 5.38 -7.70
CA VAL A 44 -5.17 4.06 -7.13
C VAL A 44 -4.03 4.19 -6.13
N ILE A 45 -4.17 3.56 -4.97
CA ILE A 45 -3.13 3.48 -3.96
C ILE A 45 -2.95 2.01 -3.62
N ALA A 46 -1.80 1.46 -3.97
CA ALA A 46 -1.46 0.08 -3.73
C ALA A 46 0.05 -0.06 -3.70
N PHE A 47 0.59 -0.87 -2.78
CA PHE A 47 2.00 -1.16 -2.76
C PHE A 47 2.24 -2.62 -2.36
N THR A 48 3.32 -3.18 -2.89
CA THR A 48 3.80 -4.52 -2.56
C THR A 48 5.31 -4.45 -2.51
N THR A 49 5.89 -4.89 -1.40
CA THR A 49 7.32 -4.80 -1.11
C THR A 49 7.81 -6.03 -0.38
N SER A 50 9.05 -6.44 -0.63
CA SER A 50 9.72 -7.58 0.02
C SER A 50 11.15 -7.20 0.41
N LEU A 51 11.83 -8.08 1.15
CA LEU A 51 13.26 -7.96 1.41
C LEU A 51 14.02 -8.63 0.26
N SER A 52 15.03 -7.98 -0.31
CA SER A 52 15.86 -8.57 -1.36
C SER A 52 16.84 -9.63 -0.85
N ALA A 53 17.10 -9.68 0.46
CA ALA A 53 17.98 -10.66 1.09
C ALA A 53 17.71 -10.74 2.59
N LYS A 54 18.24 -11.79 3.24
CA LYS A 54 18.32 -11.89 4.70
C LYS A 54 18.96 -10.63 5.29
N LYS A 55 18.33 -10.04 6.31
CA LYS A 55 18.80 -8.81 6.96
C LYS A 55 18.74 -8.93 8.47
N SER A 56 19.78 -8.46 9.15
CA SER A 56 19.77 -8.29 10.61
C SER A 56 19.10 -6.96 10.95
N ILE A 57 18.11 -7.00 11.83
CA ILE A 57 17.34 -5.83 12.24
C ILE A 57 17.58 -5.56 13.71
N GLY A 58 18.06 -4.36 14.01
CA GLY A 58 18.36 -3.94 15.37
C GLY A 58 17.10 -3.67 16.21
N SER A 59 17.29 -3.58 17.51
CA SER A 59 16.23 -3.41 18.50
C SER A 59 15.45 -2.12 18.22
N GLY A 60 14.13 -2.22 18.05
CA GLY A 60 13.30 -1.06 17.74
C GLY A 60 13.53 -0.46 16.34
N ALA A 61 14.29 -1.10 15.46
CA ALA A 61 14.49 -0.61 14.10
C ALA A 61 13.23 -0.86 13.23
N VAL A 62 13.05 0.00 12.23
CA VAL A 62 12.04 -0.19 11.18
C VAL A 62 12.56 -1.21 10.18
N VAL A 63 11.71 -2.13 9.76
CA VAL A 63 12.04 -3.09 8.71
C VAL A 63 11.93 -2.39 7.35
N GLN A 64 13.07 -2.20 6.69
CA GLN A 64 13.16 -1.63 5.34
C GLN A 64 13.00 -2.74 4.30
N PHE A 65 11.81 -2.87 3.72
CA PHE A 65 11.55 -3.76 2.58
C PHE A 65 12.01 -3.04 1.31
N ASP A 66 13.23 -3.35 0.88
CA ASP A 66 13.97 -2.64 -0.15
C ASP A 66 13.56 -3.02 -1.58
N LYS A 67 12.98 -4.20 -1.79
CA LYS A 67 12.47 -4.63 -3.09
C LYS A 67 11.03 -4.16 -3.26
N VAL A 68 10.77 -3.32 -4.26
CA VAL A 68 9.46 -2.73 -4.53
C VAL A 68 8.88 -3.31 -5.82
N TRP A 69 7.75 -4.01 -5.72
CA TRP A 69 7.03 -4.59 -6.86
C TRP A 69 5.96 -3.66 -7.41
N THR A 70 5.29 -2.92 -6.52
CA THR A 70 4.25 -1.96 -6.89
C THR A 70 4.27 -0.84 -5.85
N ASN A 71 4.05 0.40 -6.29
CA ASN A 71 3.97 1.58 -5.42
C ASN A 71 3.07 2.65 -6.06
N GLU A 72 1.86 2.23 -6.44
CA GLU A 72 0.84 3.14 -6.97
C GLU A 72 0.43 4.15 -5.90
N GLY A 73 0.36 5.42 -6.29
CA GLY A 73 0.18 6.53 -5.35
C GLY A 73 1.46 6.94 -4.61
N LYS A 74 2.59 6.27 -4.84
CA LYS A 74 3.94 6.63 -4.35
C LYS A 74 4.00 6.89 -2.84
N GLY A 75 3.25 6.10 -2.06
CA GLY A 75 3.15 6.26 -0.62
C GLY A 75 4.26 5.55 0.16
N TYR A 76 4.87 4.51 -0.41
CA TYR A 76 5.94 3.74 0.22
C TYR A 76 7.33 4.30 -0.11
N ASP A 77 8.20 4.42 0.89
CA ASP A 77 9.61 4.74 0.73
C ASP A 77 10.50 3.57 1.17
N PRO A 78 11.23 2.91 0.24
CA PRO A 78 12.09 1.75 0.56
C PRO A 78 13.30 2.10 1.42
N ASN A 79 13.75 3.36 1.42
CA ASN A 79 14.89 3.76 2.25
C ASN A 79 14.53 3.86 3.73
N SER A 80 13.28 4.20 4.04
CA SER A 80 12.79 4.27 5.42
C SER A 80 11.98 3.04 5.84
N GLY A 81 11.42 2.29 4.90
CA GLY A 81 10.51 1.17 5.18
C GLY A 81 9.08 1.60 5.51
N ILE A 82 8.71 2.85 5.17
CA ILE A 82 7.51 3.50 5.70
C ILE A 82 6.54 3.83 4.57
N PHE A 83 5.29 3.41 4.76
CA PHE A 83 4.17 3.89 3.97
C PHE A 83 3.59 5.16 4.59
N THR A 84 3.47 6.22 3.80
CA THR A 84 2.79 7.47 4.18
C THR A 84 1.53 7.60 3.36
N ALA A 85 0.37 7.65 4.03
CA ALA A 85 -0.92 7.73 3.37
C ALA A 85 -1.02 9.02 2.52
N PRO A 86 -1.16 8.92 1.18
CA PRO A 86 -1.19 10.11 0.33
C PRO A 86 -2.52 10.86 0.44
N ARG A 87 -3.59 10.17 0.87
CA ARG A 87 -4.95 10.72 1.05
C ARG A 87 -5.68 10.02 2.19
N GLN A 88 -6.78 10.63 2.65
CA GLN A 88 -7.65 10.01 3.64
C GLN A 88 -8.41 8.82 3.04
N GLY A 89 -8.54 7.73 3.79
CA GLY A 89 -9.28 6.55 3.35
C GLY A 89 -9.15 5.37 4.30
N PHE A 90 -9.78 4.26 3.92
CA PHE A 90 -9.54 2.95 4.53
C PHE A 90 -8.46 2.23 3.74
N TYR A 91 -7.50 1.65 4.47
CA TYR A 91 -6.37 0.93 3.92
C TYR A 91 -6.32 -0.45 4.54
N GLN A 92 -6.28 -1.49 3.71
CA GLN A 92 -5.92 -2.84 4.14
C GLN A 92 -4.40 -2.96 4.07
N ILE A 93 -3.76 -3.22 5.21
CA ILE A 93 -2.33 -3.43 5.31
C ILE A 93 -2.09 -4.86 5.76
N SER A 94 -1.26 -5.56 5.01
CA SER A 94 -0.84 -6.92 5.27
C SER A 94 0.68 -6.95 5.39
N GLY A 95 1.17 -7.70 6.37
CA GLY A 95 2.60 -7.87 6.60
C GLY A 95 2.91 -9.29 7.01
N THR A 96 4.02 -9.81 6.50
CA THR A 96 4.53 -11.14 6.81
C THR A 96 6.04 -11.03 7.06
N THR A 97 6.50 -11.69 8.12
CA THR A 97 7.93 -11.78 8.46
C THR A 97 8.27 -13.22 8.78
N MET A 98 9.38 -13.72 8.24
CA MET A 98 9.89 -15.05 8.58
C MET A 98 11.17 -14.91 9.40
N SER A 99 11.25 -15.66 10.49
CA SER A 99 12.47 -15.73 11.29
C SER A 99 13.59 -16.44 10.54
N ALA A 100 14.84 -16.06 10.83
CA ALA A 100 15.98 -16.88 10.43
C ALA A 100 16.05 -18.18 11.26
N HIS A 101 16.69 -19.21 10.70
CA HIS A 101 16.85 -20.49 11.36
C HIS A 101 17.45 -20.35 12.78
N GLY A 102 16.83 -21.00 13.76
CA GLY A 102 17.25 -20.99 15.18
C GLY A 102 17.00 -19.67 15.91
N LYS A 103 16.25 -18.73 15.33
CA LYS A 103 15.89 -17.43 15.91
C LYS A 103 14.38 -17.24 15.92
N TYR A 104 13.91 -16.28 16.72
CA TYR A 104 12.55 -15.73 16.65
C TYR A 104 12.60 -14.27 16.20
N PHE A 105 11.53 -13.77 15.60
CA PHE A 105 11.39 -12.39 15.20
C PHE A 105 10.02 -11.87 15.61
N HIS A 106 10.02 -10.98 16.60
CA HIS A 106 8.82 -10.32 17.08
C HIS A 106 8.81 -8.88 16.57
N SER A 107 7.71 -8.46 15.96
CA SER A 107 7.54 -7.11 15.45
C SER A 107 6.11 -6.63 15.61
N TYR A 108 5.91 -5.34 15.37
CA TYR A 108 4.60 -4.70 15.38
C TYR A 108 4.40 -3.93 14.09
N LEU A 109 3.18 -3.99 13.57
CA LEU A 109 2.68 -2.98 12.67
C LEU A 109 2.40 -1.72 13.51
N MET A 110 2.95 -0.60 13.05
CA MET A 110 2.90 0.68 13.73
C MET A 110 2.01 1.64 12.93
N LYS A 111 1.23 2.47 13.61
CA LYS A 111 0.59 3.68 13.05
C LYS A 111 1.07 4.89 13.84
N ASN A 112 1.75 5.84 13.20
CA ASN A 112 2.21 7.08 13.84
C ASN A 112 2.94 6.87 15.20
N ASN A 113 3.80 5.84 15.30
CA ASN A 113 4.50 5.40 16.53
C ASN A 113 3.67 4.61 17.56
N GLU A 114 2.40 4.36 17.33
CA GLU A 114 1.57 3.49 18.17
C GLU A 114 1.53 2.07 17.61
N LYS A 115 1.64 1.06 18.49
CA LYS A 115 1.51 -0.36 18.10
C LYS A 115 0.05 -0.67 17.78
N THR A 116 -0.21 -1.32 16.66
CA THR A 116 -1.58 -1.74 16.29
C THR A 116 -1.74 -3.25 16.43
N VAL A 117 -0.94 -4.04 15.71
CA VAL A 117 -1.00 -5.51 15.70
C VAL A 117 0.42 -6.10 15.71
N GLY A 118 0.61 -7.21 16.41
CA GLY A 118 1.88 -7.92 16.50
C GLY A 118 2.05 -8.96 15.38
N LEU A 119 3.28 -9.13 14.91
CA LEU A 119 3.72 -10.24 14.08
C LEU A 119 4.76 -11.00 14.89
N TYR A 120 4.38 -12.19 15.36
CA TYR A 120 5.22 -13.01 16.22
C TYR A 120 5.55 -14.31 15.50
N THR A 121 6.83 -14.61 15.34
CA THR A 121 7.30 -15.93 14.90
C THR A 121 7.74 -16.74 16.12
N GLY A 122 7.58 -18.05 16.06
CA GLY A 122 8.37 -19.00 16.83
C GLY A 122 9.81 -19.10 16.32
N GLU A 123 10.52 -20.11 16.83
CA GLU A 123 11.87 -20.44 16.40
C GLU A 123 11.87 -21.37 15.18
N GLY A 124 12.92 -21.29 14.36
CA GLY A 124 13.16 -22.29 13.32
C GLY A 124 12.43 -22.04 12.00
N SER A 125 12.61 -20.84 11.43
CA SER A 125 12.00 -20.45 10.15
C SER A 125 10.47 -20.33 10.21
N ASP A 126 9.94 -19.97 11.38
CA ASP A 126 8.51 -19.70 11.54
C ASP A 126 8.13 -18.32 10.99
N THR A 127 6.86 -18.18 10.61
CA THR A 127 6.29 -17.02 9.95
C THR A 127 5.22 -16.34 10.80
N GLY A 128 5.42 -15.05 11.06
CA GLY A 128 4.46 -14.17 11.71
C GLY A 128 3.76 -13.31 10.66
N SER A 129 2.43 -13.31 10.64
CA SER A 129 1.64 -12.50 9.72
C SER A 129 0.59 -11.68 10.44
N ALA A 130 0.28 -10.50 9.89
CA ALA A 130 -0.82 -9.67 10.35
C ALA A 130 -1.54 -9.01 9.17
N ASN A 131 -2.86 -8.89 9.29
CA ASN A 131 -3.73 -8.22 8.35
C ASN A 131 -4.62 -7.25 9.13
N ILE A 132 -4.66 -5.99 8.74
CA ILE A 132 -5.44 -4.97 9.43
C ILE A 132 -6.05 -3.98 8.46
N VAL A 133 -7.28 -3.53 8.75
CA VAL A 133 -7.90 -2.39 8.06
C VAL A 133 -7.81 -1.17 8.96
N LEU A 134 -7.21 -0.09 8.44
CA LEU A 134 -7.03 1.17 9.16
C LEU A 134 -7.69 2.32 8.41
N LYS A 135 -8.38 3.19 9.15
CA LYS A 135 -8.72 4.52 8.66
C LYS A 135 -7.51 5.43 8.84
N LEU A 136 -6.93 5.88 7.73
CA LEU A 136 -5.76 6.75 7.71
C LEU A 136 -6.14 8.14 7.21
N LYS A 137 -5.52 9.17 7.78
CA LYS A 137 -5.53 10.54 7.25
C LYS A 137 -4.32 10.73 6.33
N LYS A 138 -4.38 11.72 5.44
CA LYS A 138 -3.20 12.13 4.65
C LYS A 138 -2.03 12.43 5.61
N GLY A 139 -0.88 11.83 5.36
CA GLY A 139 0.32 11.98 6.20
C GLY A 139 0.46 10.97 7.34
N ASP A 140 -0.57 10.15 7.62
CA ASP A 140 -0.41 9.04 8.57
C ASP A 140 0.64 8.05 8.05
N ARG A 141 1.49 7.56 8.96
CA ARG A 141 2.62 6.68 8.65
C ARG A 141 2.37 5.27 9.18
N VAL A 142 2.57 4.27 8.34
CA VAL A 142 2.44 2.85 8.67
C VAL A 142 3.71 2.10 8.30
N TYR A 143 4.19 1.25 9.21
CA TYR A 143 5.45 0.51 9.04
C TYR A 143 5.55 -0.65 10.02
N ILE A 144 6.47 -1.59 9.75
CA ILE A 144 6.77 -2.70 10.67
C ILE A 144 8.02 -2.35 11.47
N LYS A 145 7.93 -2.47 12.80
CA LYS A 145 9.02 -2.17 13.74
C LYS A 145 9.38 -3.41 14.55
N HIS A 146 10.66 -3.76 14.58
CA HIS A 146 11.15 -4.85 15.42
C HIS A 146 10.91 -4.52 16.90
N ARG A 147 10.46 -5.52 17.68
CA ARG A 147 10.14 -5.33 19.11
C ARG A 147 11.40 -5.01 19.92
N SER A 148 12.37 -5.91 19.89
CA SER A 148 13.57 -5.87 20.72
C SER A 148 14.54 -6.97 20.33
N GLY A 149 15.83 -6.74 20.56
CA GLY A 149 16.90 -7.69 20.22
C GLY A 149 17.59 -7.32 18.91
N THR A 150 18.52 -8.15 18.46
CA THR A 150 19.14 -8.02 17.12
C THR A 150 18.99 -9.35 16.42
N GLU A 151 17.88 -9.49 15.70
CA GLU A 151 17.51 -10.76 15.09
C GLU A 151 17.42 -10.62 13.57
N ALA A 152 17.69 -11.73 12.88
CA ALA A 152 17.66 -11.76 11.43
C ALA A 152 16.29 -12.19 10.93
N ILE A 153 15.78 -11.44 9.95
CA ILE A 153 14.62 -11.83 9.15
C ILE A 153 15.14 -12.58 7.93
N TYR A 154 14.54 -13.71 7.61
CA TYR A 154 14.87 -14.46 6.39
C TYR A 154 14.22 -13.84 5.15
N SER A 155 14.97 -13.80 4.06
CA SER A 155 14.46 -13.64 2.70
C SER A 155 15.49 -14.25 1.73
N ASP A 156 15.03 -14.92 0.68
CA ASP A 156 15.86 -15.44 -0.41
C ASP A 156 15.99 -14.46 -1.59
N GLY A 157 15.23 -13.36 -1.59
CA GLY A 157 15.27 -12.36 -2.66
C GLY A 157 14.50 -12.73 -3.92
N ASP A 158 13.98 -13.94 -4.02
CA ASP A 158 13.23 -14.43 -5.19
C ASP A 158 11.78 -13.96 -5.20
N HIS A 159 11.31 -13.43 -4.06
CA HIS A 159 9.91 -13.07 -3.78
C HIS A 159 9.62 -11.57 -3.87
#